data_AF-A0A1Z4RWU8-F1
#
_entry.id   AF-A0A1Z4RWU8-F1
#
_cell.length_a   1.000
_cell.length_b   1.000
_cell.length_c   1.000
_cell.angle_alpha   90.00
_cell.angle_beta   90.00
_cell.angle_gamma   90.00
#
_symmetry.space_group_name_H-M   'P 1'
#
loop_
_entity.id
_entity.type
_entity.pdbx_description
1 polymer ?
#
loop_
_entity_poly.entity_id
_entity_poly.type
_entity_poly.pdbx_seq_one_letter_code
_entity_poly.pdbx_strand_id
1 'polypeptide(L)'
;MLEITGNIFERDSWSQQPQTKQLALCITTNGIIKTNGDAVMRAGMAKAFTLVHPQLPKILGQKLTESGNQVHYLLSMGNVHILSFPTKHHWRDRSSLTLITNSARTLAELANLKPDCTFVLT
;
A
#
# COMPACT_ATOMS: atom_id res chain seq x y z
N MET A 1 13.99 -9.46 -6.44
CA MET A 1 12.90 -9.60 -5.45
C MET A 1 13.42 -10.48 -4.35
N LEU A 2 13.32 -10.04 -3.09
CA LEU A 2 13.66 -10.81 -1.91
C LEU A 2 12.36 -11.14 -1.17
N GLU A 3 12.19 -12.37 -0.75
CA GLU A 3 11.08 -12.76 0.12
C GLU A 3 11.48 -12.52 1.58
N ILE A 4 10.60 -11.86 2.35
CA ILE A 4 10.81 -11.59 3.77
C ILE A 4 9.60 -12.13 4.52
N THR A 5 9.83 -13.06 5.43
CA THR A 5 8.82 -13.57 6.38
C THR A 5 8.90 -12.80 7.70
N GLY A 6 7.75 -12.59 8.35
CA GLY A 6 7.62 -11.87 9.62
C GLY A 6 6.26 -11.18 9.77
N ASN A 7 6.02 -10.54 10.92
CA ASN A 7 4.89 -9.64 11.11
C ASN A 7 5.24 -8.25 10.55
N ILE A 8 4.47 -7.76 9.60
CA ILE A 8 4.75 -6.49 8.89
C ILE A 8 4.81 -5.26 9.81
N PHE A 9 4.15 -5.30 10.97
CA PHE A 9 4.16 -4.20 11.94
C PHE A 9 5.27 -4.33 12.99
N GLU A 10 5.93 -5.49 13.06
CA GLU A 10 6.98 -5.80 14.03
C GLU A 10 8.28 -6.10 13.28
N ARG A 11 9.03 -5.05 12.96
CA ARG A 11 10.24 -5.15 12.13
C ARG A 11 11.27 -6.15 12.67
N ASP A 12 11.39 -6.27 13.99
CA ASP A 12 12.34 -7.21 14.62
C ASP A 12 11.99 -8.67 14.37
N SER A 13 10.75 -8.97 13.96
CA SER A 13 10.32 -10.32 13.56
C SER A 13 10.72 -10.70 12.12
N TRP A 14 11.30 -9.78 11.36
CA TRP A 14 11.59 -10.00 9.93
C TRP A 14 12.84 -10.87 9.75
N SER A 15 12.71 -11.91 8.94
CA SER A 15 13.80 -12.82 8.54
C SER A 15 15.00 -12.12 7.90
N GLN A 16 14.78 -10.96 7.30
CA GLN A 16 15.85 -10.11 6.78
C GLN A 16 15.53 -8.63 7.00
N GLN A 17 16.53 -7.88 7.46
CA GLN A 17 16.41 -6.44 7.69
C GLN A 17 16.75 -5.64 6.43
N PRO A 18 15.92 -4.63 6.06
CA PRO A 18 16.29 -3.66 5.03
C PRO A 18 17.55 -2.89 5.41
N GLN A 19 18.48 -2.75 4.47
CA GLN A 19 19.71 -1.96 4.66
C GLN A 19 19.50 -0.46 4.42
N THR A 20 18.38 -0.09 3.79
CA THR A 20 18.06 1.30 3.46
C THR A 20 17.52 2.06 4.68
N LYS A 21 17.66 3.38 4.65
CA LYS A 21 17.21 4.26 5.74
C LYS A 21 15.69 4.38 5.80
N GLN A 22 15.02 4.35 4.64
CA GLN A 22 13.58 4.50 4.52
C GLN A 22 12.91 3.17 4.13
N LEU A 23 11.65 3.05 4.51
CA LEU A 23 10.79 1.90 4.23
C LEU A 23 9.45 2.37 3.68
N ALA A 24 8.98 1.75 2.60
CA ALA A 24 7.66 1.97 2.03
C ALA A 24 6.84 0.67 2.08
N LEU A 25 5.86 0.63 2.97
CA LEU A 25 4.89 -0.46 3.09
C LEU A 25 3.77 -0.24 2.08
N CYS A 26 3.70 -1.13 1.07
CA CYS A 26 2.79 -1.02 -0.07
C CYS A 26 1.64 -2.00 0.10
N ILE A 27 0.45 -1.47 0.40
CA ILE A 27 -0.71 -2.28 0.79
C ILE A 27 -1.55 -2.59 -0.45
N THR A 28 -1.92 -3.86 -0.67
CA THR A 28 -2.88 -4.16 -1.74
C THR A 28 -4.26 -3.55 -1.45
N THR A 29 -4.80 -2.75 -2.37
CA THR A 29 -6.10 -2.07 -2.20
C THR A 29 -7.07 -2.29 -3.36
N ASN A 30 -8.32 -1.85 -3.16
CA ASN A 30 -9.35 -1.73 -4.19
C ASN A 30 -9.77 -0.26 -4.38
N GLY A 31 -10.51 0.03 -5.45
CA GLY A 31 -10.93 1.38 -5.82
C GLY A 31 -12.31 1.83 -5.33
N ILE A 32 -12.97 1.09 -4.43
CA ILE A 32 -14.34 1.41 -4.01
C ILE A 32 -14.36 2.43 -2.87
N ILE A 33 -15.18 3.46 -3.07
CA ILE A 33 -15.45 4.52 -2.11
C ILE A 33 -16.86 4.31 -1.56
N LYS A 34 -16.99 4.39 -0.23
CA LYS A 34 -18.26 4.34 0.50
C LYS A 34 -19.02 5.67 0.30
N THR A 35 -20.30 5.68 0.63
CA THR A 35 -21.13 6.90 0.61
C THR A 35 -20.60 8.01 1.53
N ASN A 36 -19.84 7.66 2.57
CA ASN A 36 -19.20 8.62 3.46
C ASN A 36 -17.83 9.14 2.96
N GLY A 37 -17.43 8.81 1.72
CA GLY A 37 -16.18 9.26 1.11
C GLY A 37 -14.94 8.44 1.45
N ASP A 38 -15.02 7.47 2.36
CA ASP A 38 -13.89 6.60 2.71
C ASP A 38 -13.75 5.42 1.73
N ALA A 39 -12.51 4.96 1.52
CA ALA A 39 -12.25 3.71 0.81
C ALA A 39 -12.71 2.45 1.58
N VAL A 40 -13.01 1.37 0.86
CA VAL A 40 -13.32 0.05 1.45
C VAL A 40 -12.02 -0.71 1.77
N MET A 41 -11.69 -0.85 3.06
CA MET A 41 -10.49 -1.59 3.53
C MET A 41 -10.86 -2.63 4.61
N ARG A 42 -11.77 -3.56 4.30
CA ARG A 42 -12.43 -4.43 5.31
C ARG A 42 -11.88 -5.86 5.43
N ALA A 43 -10.90 -6.25 4.62
CA ALA A 43 -10.30 -7.60 4.66
C ALA A 43 -8.79 -7.59 4.43
N GLY A 44 -8.13 -8.71 4.77
CA GLY A 44 -6.71 -8.96 4.53
C GLY A 44 -5.78 -7.89 5.12
N MET A 45 -4.68 -7.62 4.41
CA MET A 45 -3.69 -6.62 4.82
C MET A 45 -4.30 -5.21 4.89
N ALA A 46 -5.20 -4.85 3.97
CA ALA A 46 -5.89 -3.56 4.05
C ALA A 46 -6.63 -3.38 5.39
N LYS A 47 -7.31 -4.42 5.90
CA LYS A 47 -7.94 -4.37 7.24
C LYS A 47 -6.90 -4.26 8.35
N ALA A 48 -5.84 -5.05 8.30
CA ALA A 48 -4.79 -5.03 9.32
C ALA A 48 -4.20 -3.62 9.48
N PHE A 49 -3.89 -2.95 8.36
CA PHE A 49 -3.42 -1.56 8.39
C PHE A 49 -4.45 -0.57 8.92
N THR A 50 -5.76 -0.79 8.74
CA THR A 50 -6.79 0.10 9.31
C THR A 50 -6.94 -0.04 10.81
N LEU A 51 -6.60 -1.21 11.38
CA LEU A 51 -6.60 -1.41 12.82
C LEU A 51 -5.45 -0.63 13.47
N VAL A 52 -4.30 -0.54 12.79
CA VAL A 52 -3.13 0.22 13.25
C VAL A 52 -3.25 1.71 12.92
N HIS A 53 -3.81 2.05 11.76
CA HIS A 53 -3.98 3.42 11.26
C HIS A 53 -5.42 3.67 10.78
N PRO A 54 -6.35 4.00 11.71
CA PRO A 54 -7.76 4.18 11.41
C PRO A 54 -8.09 5.27 10.40
N GLN A 55 -7.17 6.20 10.14
CA GLN A 55 -7.31 7.30 9.19
C GLN A 55 -7.12 6.88 7.71
N LEU A 56 -6.53 5.71 7.44
CA LEU A 56 -6.20 5.29 6.06
C LEU A 56 -7.41 5.21 5.11
N PRO A 57 -8.59 4.70 5.50
CA PRO A 57 -9.76 4.70 4.64
C PRO A 57 -10.14 6.08 4.12
N LYS A 58 -10.10 7.08 5.01
CA LYS A 58 -10.45 8.47 4.67
C LYS A 58 -9.45 9.05 3.67
N ILE A 59 -8.15 8.88 3.95
CA ILE A 59 -7.06 9.38 3.09
C ILE A 59 -7.12 8.72 1.71
N LEU A 60 -7.24 7.39 1.66
CA LEU A 60 -7.32 6.67 0.40
C LEU A 60 -8.59 7.05 -0.37
N GLY A 61 -9.74 7.23 0.31
CA GLY A 61 -10.99 7.66 -0.32
C GLY A 61 -10.87 9.03 -1.00
N GLN A 62 -10.21 9.98 -0.35
CA GLN A 62 -9.89 11.28 -0.94
C GLN A 62 -9.00 11.11 -2.19
N LYS A 63 -7.92 10.33 -2.11
CA LYS A 63 -7.02 10.09 -3.24
C LYS A 63 -7.68 9.38 -4.43
N LEU A 64 -8.57 8.42 -4.15
CA LEU A 64 -9.37 7.74 -5.17
C LEU A 64 -10.33 8.71 -5.87
N THR A 65 -10.91 9.65 -5.13
CA THR A 65 -11.79 10.69 -5.70
C THR A 65 -11.01 11.67 -6.57
N GLU A 66 -9.84 12.12 -6.09
CA GLU A 66 -9.01 13.13 -6.76
C GLU A 66 -8.32 12.60 -8.02
N SER A 67 -7.87 11.35 -8.02
CA SER A 67 -6.91 10.86 -9.01
C SER A 67 -7.13 9.41 -9.42
N GLY A 68 -8.26 8.82 -9.01
CA GLY A 68 -8.62 7.46 -9.40
C GLY A 68 -7.80 6.37 -8.72
N ASN A 69 -7.98 5.14 -9.21
CA ASN A 69 -7.43 3.93 -8.62
C ASN A 69 -5.99 3.66 -9.10
N GLN A 70 -5.03 4.37 -8.51
CA GLN A 70 -3.59 4.25 -8.78
C GLN A 70 -2.78 4.18 -7.48
N VAL A 71 -1.48 3.95 -7.57
CA VAL A 71 -0.57 3.97 -6.42
C VAL A 71 -0.58 5.36 -5.81
N HIS A 72 -0.88 5.44 -4.52
CA HIS A 72 -0.97 6.69 -3.77
C HIS A 72 -0.09 6.63 -2.54
N TYR A 73 0.54 7.75 -2.23
CA TYR A 73 1.15 7.97 -0.94
C TYR A 73 0.07 8.29 0.09
N LEU A 74 0.00 7.54 1.20
CA LEU A 74 -1.08 7.67 2.18
C LEU A 74 -0.62 8.30 3.49
N LEU A 75 0.53 7.88 4.03
CA LEU A 75 0.98 8.32 5.34
C LEU A 75 2.50 8.19 5.49
N SER A 76 3.10 9.12 6.24
CA SER A 76 4.50 9.04 6.70
C SER A 76 4.54 8.98 8.23
N MET A 77 5.41 8.13 8.77
CA MET A 77 5.71 8.07 10.21
C MET A 77 7.23 7.92 10.35
N GLY A 78 7.93 9.04 10.52
CA GLY A 78 9.38 9.06 10.48
C GLY A 78 9.91 8.54 9.14
N ASN A 79 10.74 7.50 9.18
CA ASN A 79 11.34 6.86 8.01
C ASN A 79 10.47 5.74 7.40
N VAL A 80 9.26 5.52 7.92
CA VAL A 80 8.29 4.55 7.38
C VAL A 80 7.20 5.28 6.62
N HIS A 81 6.86 4.75 5.46
CA HIS A 81 5.88 5.29 4.53
C HIS A 81 4.84 4.23 4.22
N ILE A 82 3.60 4.64 4.03
CA ILE A 82 2.51 3.76 3.62
C ILE A 82 2.00 4.21 2.26
N LEU A 83 2.00 3.29 1.31
CA LEU A 83 1.49 3.49 -0.04
C LEU A 83 0.35 2.52 -0.32
N SER A 84 -0.62 2.93 -1.13
CA SER A 84 -1.55 1.99 -1.75
C SER A 84 -0.88 1.29 -2.93
N PHE A 85 -1.24 0.03 -3.13
CA PHE A 85 -0.93 -0.76 -4.31
C PHE A 85 -2.23 -1.34 -4.86
N PRO A 86 -2.93 -0.64 -5.75
CA PRO A 86 -4.19 -1.14 -6.28
C PRO A 86 -4.02 -2.46 -7.00
N THR A 87 -4.87 -3.42 -6.66
CA THR A 87 -4.95 -4.72 -7.35
C THR A 87 -6.35 -5.02 -7.85
N LYS A 88 -7.38 -4.34 -7.34
CA LYS A 88 -8.78 -4.55 -7.69
C LYS A 88 -9.49 -3.24 -8.01
N HIS A 89 -10.46 -3.29 -8.91
CA HIS A 89 -11.42 -2.18 -9.08
C HIS A 89 -12.52 -2.28 -8.02
N HIS A 90 -13.13 -3.45 -7.89
CA HIS A 90 -14.11 -3.76 -6.85
C HIS A 90 -13.58 -4.86 -5.92
N TRP A 91 -13.84 -4.76 -4.62
CA TRP A 91 -13.32 -5.70 -3.60
C TRP A 91 -13.84 -7.13 -3.75
N ARG A 92 -15.04 -7.32 -4.33
CA ARG A 92 -15.66 -8.63 -4.62
C ARG A 92 -15.04 -9.35 -5.83
N ASP A 93 -14.39 -8.61 -6.72
CA ASP A 93 -13.91 -9.16 -7.98
C ASP A 93 -12.53 -9.78 -7.84
N ARG A 94 -12.11 -10.51 -8.87
CA ARG A 94 -10.72 -10.94 -9.03
C ARG A 94 -9.81 -9.73 -9.23
N SER A 95 -8.54 -9.90 -8.89
CA SER A 95 -7.53 -8.85 -9.14
C SER A 95 -7.34 -8.64 -10.65
N SER A 96 -7.15 -7.38 -11.03
CA SER A 96 -6.94 -6.96 -12.41
C SER A 96 -5.45 -6.99 -12.74
N LEU A 97 -5.06 -7.82 -13.71
CA LEU A 97 -3.67 -7.92 -14.15
C LEU A 97 -3.17 -6.59 -14.73
N THR A 98 -4.01 -5.87 -15.47
CA THR A 98 -3.69 -4.54 -15.99
C THR A 98 -3.42 -3.56 -14.86
N LEU A 99 -4.25 -3.57 -13.82
CA LEU A 99 -4.08 -2.70 -12.66
C LEU A 99 -2.82 -3.04 -11.88
N ILE A 100 -2.56 -4.33 -11.63
CA ILE A 100 -1.32 -4.80 -10.97
C ILE A 100 -0.10 -4.39 -11.79
N THR A 101 -0.15 -4.53 -13.11
CA THR A 101 0.97 -4.17 -14.00
C THR A 101 1.24 -2.67 -13.94
N ASN A 102 0.21 -1.83 -13.98
CA ASN A 102 0.36 -0.39 -13.86
C ASN A 102 0.90 -0.01 -12.47
N SER A 103 0.35 -0.58 -11.40
CA SER A 103 0.83 -0.37 -10.03
C SER A 103 2.29 -0.78 -9.87
N ALA A 104 2.71 -1.90 -10.44
CA ALA A 104 4.09 -2.38 -10.41
C ALA A 104 5.04 -1.45 -11.17
N ARG A 105 4.64 -0.93 -12.35
CA ARG A 105 5.44 0.06 -13.09
C ARG A 105 5.63 1.33 -12.27
N THR A 106 4.55 1.90 -11.73
CA THR A 106 4.64 3.09 -10.87
C THR A 106 5.53 2.84 -9.66
N LEU A 107 5.42 1.67 -9.03
CA LEU A 107 6.27 1.33 -7.88
C LEU A 107 7.74 1.20 -8.27
N ALA A 108 8.05 0.62 -9.43
CA ALA A 108 9.41 0.52 -9.96
C ALA A 108 10.00 1.90 -10.26
N GLU A 109 9.22 2.81 -10.85
CA GLU A 109 9.62 4.20 -11.07
C GLU A 109 9.93 4.91 -9.74
N LEU A 110 9.07 4.75 -8.73
CA LEU A 110 9.29 5.31 -7.40
C LEU A 110 10.55 4.73 -6.74
N ALA A 111 10.81 3.43 -6.90
CA ALA A 111 12.00 2.78 -6.37
C ALA A 111 13.28 3.32 -7.03
N ASN A 112 13.27 3.53 -8.35
CA ASN A 112 14.40 4.13 -9.06
C ASN A 112 14.65 5.57 -8.61
N LEU A 113 13.60 6.34 -8.31
CA LEU A 113 13.71 7.72 -7.81
C LEU A 113 14.11 7.81 -6.33
N LYS A 114 13.98 6.71 -5.57
CA LYS A 114 14.23 6.65 -4.12
C LYS A 114 15.15 5.48 -3.77
N PRO A 115 16.44 5.53 -4.17
CA PRO A 115 17.40 4.45 -3.91
C PRO A 115 17.64 4.19 -2.42
N ASP A 116 17.40 5.18 -1.56
CA ASP A 116 17.51 5.06 -0.09
C ASP A 116 16.24 4.51 0.59
N CYS A 117 15.29 3.96 -0.17
CA CYS A 117 14.03 3.42 0.33
C CYS A 117 13.81 1.98 -0.13
N THR A 118 13.54 1.08 0.81
CA THR A 118 13.09 -0.29 0.51
C THR A 118 11.58 -0.30 0.39
N PHE A 119 11.06 -0.83 -0.71
CA PHE A 119 9.63 -1.00 -0.92
C PHE A 119 9.23 -2.44 -0.58
N VAL A 120 8.31 -2.60 0.36
CA VAL A 120 7.80 -3.89 0.83
C VAL A 120 6.35 -4.01 0.38
N LEU A 121 6.08 -4.95 -0.52
CA LEU A 121 4.74 -5.23 -1.04
C LEU A 121 4.10 -6.38 -0.25
N THR A 122 2.85 -6.19 0.16
CA THR A 122 2.08 -7.13 0.99
C THR A 122 1.19 -8.09 0.21
#